data_AF-A0A951X0W7-F1
#
_entry.id   AF-A0A951X0W7-F1
#
_cell.length_a   1.000
_cell.length_b   1.000
_cell.length_c   1.000
_cell.angle_alpha   90.00
_cell.angle_beta   90.00
_cell.angle_gamma   90.00
#
_symmetry.space_group_name_H-M   'P 1'
#
loop_
_entity.id
_entity.type
_entity.pdbx_description
1 polymer ?
#
loop_
_entity_poly.entity_id
_entity_poly.type
_entity_poly.pdbx_seq_one_letter_code
_entity_poly.pdbx_strand_id
1 'polypeptide(L)' 'REVDIHVDWVGFSIPNEFVVGYGLDYNEIYRNLPFIGVLRPTIYQGT' A
#
# COMPACT_ATOMS: atom_id res chain seq x y z
N ARG A 1 -5.25 -2.01 16.19
CA ARG A 1 -5.03 -3.30 16.90
C ARG A 1 -4.26 -4.19 15.96
N GLU A 2 -3.19 -4.82 16.42
CA GLU A 2 -2.59 -5.93 15.70
C GLU A 2 -3.32 -7.20 16.14
N VAL A 3 -3.69 -8.04 15.19
CA VAL A 3 -4.32 -9.33 15.44
C VAL A 3 -3.37 -10.38 14.90
N ASP A 4 -3.03 -11.35 15.74
CA ASP A 4 -2.25 -12.49 15.30
C ASP A 4 -3.14 -13.41 14.46
N ILE A 5 -2.83 -13.52 13.17
CA ILE A 5 -3.55 -14.31 12.19
C ILE A 5 -2.52 -15.14 11.44
N HIS A 6 -2.72 -16.45 11.41
CA HIS A 6 -1.94 -17.33 10.55
C HIS A 6 -2.36 -17.12 9.08
N VAL A 7 -1.39 -16.77 8.22
CA VAL A 7 -1.61 -16.60 6.79
C VAL A 7 -0.90 -17.73 6.05
N ASP A 8 -1.66 -18.57 5.36
CA ASP A 8 -1.12 -19.75 4.66
C ASP A 8 -0.25 -19.38 3.44
N TRP A 9 -0.54 -18.25 2.79
CA TRP A 9 0.10 -17.83 1.54
C TRP A 9 0.48 -16.35 1.56
N VAL A 10 1.76 -16.06 1.41
CA VAL A 10 2.30 -14.68 1.33
C VAL A 10 3.06 -14.52 0.03
N GLY A 11 2.64 -13.58 -0.81
CA GLY A 11 3.33 -13.27 -2.07
C GLY A 11 4.70 -12.63 -1.82
N PHE A 12 4.72 -11.57 -1.01
CA PHE A 12 5.93 -10.87 -0.57
C PHE A 12 5.61 -10.02 0.67
N SER A 13 6.62 -9.78 1.49
CA SER A 13 6.54 -8.89 2.64
C SER A 13 7.07 -7.50 2.27
N ILE A 14 6.41 -6.44 2.72
CA ILE A 14 6.80 -5.06 2.46
C ILE A 14 7.06 -4.32 3.78
N PRO A 15 7.88 -3.25 3.78
CA PRO A 15 7.99 -2.37 4.94
C PRO A 15 6.66 -1.65 5.22
N ASN A 16 6.54 -1.06 6.42
CA ASN A 16 5.38 -0.26 6.82
C ASN A 16 5.41 1.12 6.13
N GLU A 17 5.10 1.13 4.84
CA GLU A 17 5.07 2.31 3.97
C GLU A 17 3.72 2.43 3.28
N PHE A 18 3.30 3.67 2.97
CA PHE A 18 2.05 3.87 2.25
C PHE A 18 2.20 3.48 0.77
N VAL A 19 1.60 2.37 0.35
CA VAL A 19 1.73 1.83 -1.02
C VAL A 19 0.46 2.04 -1.86
N VAL A 20 0.65 2.27 -3.16
CA VAL A 20 -0.41 2.41 -4.18
C VAL A 20 -0.08 1.60 -5.42
N GLY A 21 -1.08 1.36 -6.29
CA GLY A 21 -0.92 0.56 -7.51
C GLY A 21 -1.42 -0.86 -7.38
N TYR A 22 -1.61 -1.54 -8.52
CA TYR A 22 -2.12 -2.91 -8.57
C TYR A 22 -3.41 -3.12 -7.77
N GLY A 23 -4.35 -2.17 -7.90
CA GLY A 23 -5.62 -2.15 -7.16
C GLY A 23 -5.59 -1.36 -5.84
N LEU A 24 -4.41 -1.12 -5.25
CA LEU A 24 -4.24 -0.27 -4.07
C LEU A 24 -4.36 1.21 -4.48
N ASP A 25 -5.01 2.02 -3.65
CA ASP A 25 -5.35 3.39 -4.00
C ASP A 25 -5.00 4.42 -2.91
N TYR A 26 -4.96 5.67 -3.36
CA TYR A 26 -5.08 6.85 -2.50
C TYR A 26 -6.10 7.79 -3.14
N ASN A 27 -7.17 8.09 -2.41
CA ASN A 27 -8.30 8.90 -2.90
C ASN A 27 -8.87 8.41 -4.25
N GLU A 28 -9.03 7.09 -4.41
CA GLU A 28 -9.50 6.44 -5.64
C GLU A 28 -8.56 6.55 -6.86
N ILE A 29 -7.36 7.10 -6.67
CA ILE A 29 -6.34 7.23 -7.72
C ILE A 29 -5.32 6.10 -7.57
N TYR A 30 -4.63 5.78 -8.67
CA TYR A 30 -3.48 4.87 -8.79
C TYR A 30 -3.78 3.38 -8.86
N ARG A 31 -5.04 2.93 -8.73
CA ARG A 31 -5.43 1.50 -8.84
C ARG A 31 -4.92 0.81 -10.12
N ASN A 32 -4.86 1.56 -11.23
CA ASN A 32 -4.53 1.05 -12.55
C ASN A 32 -3.03 0.94 -12.86
N LEU A 33 -2.14 1.30 -11.93
CA LEU A 33 -0.70 1.13 -12.14
C LEU A 33 -0.33 -0.36 -12.18
N PRO A 34 0.48 -0.81 -13.15
CA PRO A 34 0.87 -2.21 -13.30
C PRO A 34 1.96 -2.64 -12.29
N PHE A 35 2.26 -1.81 -11.31
CA PHE A 35 3.25 -2.04 -10.27
C PHE A 35 2.74 -1.47 -8.93
N ILE A 36 3.36 -1.91 -7.84
CA ILE A 36 3.15 -1.37 -6.50
C ILE A 36 4.31 -0.41 -6.19
N GLY A 37 3.99 0.77 -5.66
CA GLY A 37 4.99 1.79 -5.32
C GLY A 37 4.63 2.55 -4.05
N VAL A 38 5.62 3.18 -3.44
CA VAL A 38 5.44 4.01 -2.23
C VAL A 38 4.97 5.41 -2.61
N LEU A 39 3.88 5.87 -2.00
CA LEU A 39 3.37 7.22 -2.16
C LEU A 39 4.22 8.20 -1.35
N ARG A 40 4.63 9.31 -1.97
CA ARG A 40 5.42 10.33 -1.27
C ARG A 40 4.61 10.97 -0.13
N PRO A 41 5.19 11.15 1.08
CA PRO A 41 4.52 11.78 2.22
C PRO A 41 3.89 13.15 1.92
N THR A 42 4.52 13.94 1.06
CA THR A 42 4.04 15.27 0.65
C THR A 42 2.67 15.26 -0.04
N ILE A 43 2.19 14.10 -0.48
CA ILE A 43 0.88 13.94 -1.14
C ILE A 43 -0.25 13.73 -0.12
N TYR A 44 0.05 13.24 1.08
CA TYR A 44 -0.99 12.85 2.07
C TYR A 44 -0.80 13.42 3.47
N GLN A 45 0.36 13.98 3.82
CA GLN A 45 0.59 14.53 5.16
C GLN A 45 0.26 16.02 5.29
N GLY A 46 -0.26 16.68 4.24
CA GLY A 46 -0.43 18.14 4.25
C GLY A 46 0.92 18.85 4.38
N THR A 47 0.95 20.17 4.17
CA THR A 47 2.11 20.99 4.57
C THR A 47 1.90 21.49 5.99
#